data_AF-A0A838V0X5-F1
#
_entry.id   AF-A0A838V0X5-F1
#
_cell.length_a   1.000
_cell.length_b   1.000
_cell.length_c   1.000
_cell.angle_alpha   90.00
_cell.angle_beta   90.00
_cell.angle_gamma   90.00
#
_symmetry.space_group_name_H-M   'P 1'
#
loop_
_entity.id
_entity.type
_entity.pdbx_description
1 polymer ?
#
loop_
_entity_poly.entity_id
_entity_poly.type
_entity_poly.pdbx_seq_one_letter_code
_entity_poly.pdbx_strand_id
1 'polypeptide(L)'
;MLVTAVEASPVRSLEHFRVELEPGIVSVVGPNGVGKTNLIESLYFALTGRSFRTSDRRDLIPVGGSLARAEAWIRDGDGLERRLLASVSRSEGRRHLLDGSP
;
A
#
# COMPACT_ATOMS: atom_id res chain seq x y z
N MET A 1 11.38 -12.75 5.57
CA MET A 1 10.56 -11.89 4.71
C MET A 1 10.85 -10.44 5.09
N LEU A 2 11.30 -9.65 4.13
CA LEU A 2 11.59 -8.22 4.26
C LEU A 2 10.75 -7.44 3.26
N VAL A 3 10.22 -6.28 3.65
CA VAL A 3 9.61 -5.34 2.69
C VAL A 3 10.75 -4.47 2.16
N THR A 4 10.95 -4.47 0.85
CA THR A 4 12.02 -3.71 0.18
C THR A 4 11.52 -2.42 -0.44
N ALA A 5 10.23 -2.31 -0.73
CA ALA A 5 9.61 -1.07 -1.16
C ALA A 5 8.11 -1.05 -0.86
N VAL A 6 7.56 0.15 -0.72
CA VAL A 6 6.11 0.41 -0.70
C VAL A 6 5.79 1.57 -1.63
N GLU A 7 4.69 1.43 -2.37
CA GLU A 7 4.16 2.46 -3.25
C GLU A 7 2.66 2.65 -3.04
N ALA A 8 2.20 3.90 -3.08
CA ALA A 8 0.80 4.32 -2.97
C ALA A 8 0.41 5.22 -4.15
N SER A 9 -0.60 4.85 -4.94
CA SER A 9 -0.87 5.47 -6.26
C SER A 9 -2.34 5.37 -6.74
N PRO A 10 -3.26 6.24 -6.30
CA PRO A 10 -3.24 7.04 -5.08
C PRO A 10 -3.81 6.25 -3.88
N VAL A 11 -3.62 6.75 -2.65
CA VAL A 11 -4.26 6.23 -1.43
C VAL A 11 -4.53 7.38 -0.45
N ARG A 12 -5.80 7.61 -0.10
CA ARG A 12 -6.26 8.69 0.78
C ARG A 12 -5.70 10.05 0.35
N SER A 13 -4.80 10.64 1.15
CA SER A 13 -4.16 11.93 0.84
C SER A 13 -2.82 11.80 0.10
N LEU A 14 -2.36 10.57 -0.17
CA LEU A 14 -1.15 10.31 -0.97
C LEU A 14 -1.57 10.19 -2.43
N GLU A 15 -1.19 11.16 -3.26
CA GLU A 15 -1.44 11.12 -4.71
C GLU A 15 -0.54 10.09 -5.40
N HIS A 16 0.76 10.21 -5.17
CA HIS A 16 1.78 9.24 -5.53
C HIS A 16 2.91 9.30 -4.51
N PHE A 17 3.26 8.16 -3.90
CA PHE A 17 4.38 8.10 -2.97
C PHE A 17 5.03 6.72 -3.01
N ARG A 18 6.33 6.67 -3.28
CA ARG A 18 7.14 5.44 -3.25
C ARG A 18 8.34 5.64 -2.34
N VAL A 19 8.66 4.62 -1.56
CA VAL A 19 9.89 4.58 -0.75
C VAL A 19 10.51 3.18 -0.82
N GLU A 20 11.82 3.15 -1.04
CA GLU A 20 12.67 1.98 -0.91
C GLU A 20 13.07 1.81 0.56
N LEU A 21 13.09 0.58 1.04
CA LEU A 21 13.29 0.24 2.44
C LEU A 21 14.50 -0.69 2.59
N GLU A 22 15.39 -0.31 3.48
CA GLU A 22 16.54 -1.11 3.88
C GLU A 22 16.21 -2.00 5.10
N PRO A 23 16.93 -3.11 5.30
CA PRO A 23 16.79 -3.93 6.50
C PRO A 23 17.06 -3.11 7.78
N GLY A 24 16.24 -3.35 8.80
CA GLY A 24 16.40 -2.72 10.12
C GLY A 24 15.16 -1.94 10.56
N ILE A 25 15.38 -0.97 11.45
CA ILE A 25 14.31 -0.12 11.98
C ILE A 25 14.15 1.08 11.06
N VAL A 26 12.97 1.23 10.46
CA VAL A 26 12.58 2.40 9.66
C VAL A 26 11.67 3.31 10.50
N SER A 27 12.02 4.60 10.57
CA SER A 27 11.20 5.61 11.24
C SER A 27 10.56 6.55 10.20
N VAL A 28 9.23 6.66 10.24
CA VAL A 28 8.46 7.57 9.38
C VAL A 28 8.10 8.82 10.19
N VAL A 29 8.76 9.94 9.90
CA VAL A 29 8.68 11.18 10.70
C VAL A 29 8.15 12.34 9.87
N GLY A 30 7.43 13.26 10.51
CA GLY A 30 6.87 14.45 9.89
C GLY A 30 5.67 15.00 10.67
N PRO A 31 5.10 16.14 10.25
CA PRO A 31 3.96 16.76 10.92
C PRO A 31 2.71 15.87 10.98
N ASN A 32 1.80 16.16 11.90
CA ASN A 32 0.49 15.49 11.95
C ASN A 32 -0.31 15.81 10.67
N GLY A 33 -1.03 14.82 10.16
CA GLY A 33 -1.85 14.97 8.95
C GLY A 33 -1.09 14.85 7.62
N VAL A 34 0.25 14.80 7.60
CA VAL A 34 1.04 14.75 6.35
C VAL A 34 0.95 13.42 5.58
N GLY A 35 0.29 12.40 6.13
CA GLY A 35 0.10 11.10 5.46
C GLY A 35 0.98 9.95 5.96
N LYS A 36 1.72 10.11 7.08
CA LYS A 36 2.53 9.02 7.68
C LYS A 36 1.73 7.73 7.90
N THR A 37 0.55 7.84 8.51
CA THR A 37 -0.34 6.69 8.73
C THR A 37 -0.90 6.15 7.41
N ASN A 38 -1.10 7.01 6.40
CA ASN A 38 -1.55 6.57 5.09
C ASN A 38 -0.47 5.73 4.40
N LEU A 39 0.82 6.05 4.56
CA LEU A 39 1.92 5.22 4.05
C LEU A 39 1.93 3.82 4.69
N ILE A 40 1.78 3.75 6.01
CA ILE A 40 1.71 2.49 6.76
C ILE A 40 0.44 1.70 6.36
N GLU A 41 -0.68 2.39 6.16
CA GLU A 41 -1.92 1.79 5.67
C GLU A 41 -1.81 1.28 4.24
N SER A 42 -1.11 1.97 3.35
CA SER A 42 -0.80 1.49 2.00
C SER A 42 0.02 0.20 2.05
N LEU A 43 1.06 0.14 2.88
CA LEU A 43 1.83 -1.09 3.09
C LEU A 43 0.93 -2.23 3.58
N TYR A 44 0.15 -1.98 4.63
CA TYR A 44 -0.77 -2.98 5.19
C TYR A 44 -1.80 -3.43 4.15
N PHE A 45 -2.33 -2.50 3.35
CA PHE A 45 -3.31 -2.79 2.31
C PHE A 45 -2.70 -3.64 1.19
N ALA A 46 -1.51 -3.30 0.70
CA ALA A 46 -0.80 -4.11 -0.29
C ALA A 46 -0.56 -5.54 0.20
N LEU A 47 -0.17 -5.71 1.46
CA LEU A 47 0.14 -7.03 2.03
C LEU A 47 -1.11 -7.89 2.33
N THR A 48 -2.21 -7.26 2.77
CA THR A 48 -3.35 -8.00 3.36
C THR A 48 -4.66 -7.83 2.59
N GLY A 49 -4.72 -6.90 1.64
CA GLY A 49 -5.94 -6.48 0.99
C GLY A 49 -6.96 -5.86 1.95
N ARG A 50 -6.56 -5.39 3.14
CA ARG A 50 -7.43 -4.80 4.19
C ARG A 50 -6.93 -3.42 4.61
N SER A 51 -7.79 -2.63 5.25
CA SER A 51 -7.36 -1.47 6.04
C SER A 51 -7.49 -1.80 7.52
N PHE A 52 -6.57 -1.29 8.33
CA PHE A 52 -6.67 -1.35 9.79
C PHE A 52 -7.51 -0.19 10.38
N ARG A 53 -7.91 0.80 9.57
CA ARG A 53 -8.69 1.98 10.00
C ARG A 53 -10.17 1.90 9.65
N THR A 54 -10.53 1.08 8.67
CA THR A 54 -11.91 0.97 8.16
C THR A 54 -12.18 -0.43 7.64
N SER A 55 -13.44 -0.87 7.76
CA SER A 55 -13.93 -2.08 7.11
C SER A 55 -14.27 -1.85 5.63
N ASP A 56 -14.62 -0.61 5.24
CA ASP A 56 -14.90 -0.26 3.86
C ASP A 56 -13.64 0.24 3.16
N ARG A 57 -13.13 -0.59 2.25
CA ARG A 57 -11.92 -0.27 1.47
C ARG A 57 -12.12 0.94 0.57
N ARG A 58 -13.36 1.28 0.21
CA ARG A 58 -13.64 2.46 -0.62
C ARG A 58 -13.23 3.76 0.06
N ASP A 59 -13.06 3.79 1.39
CA ASP A 59 -12.52 4.95 2.10
C ASP A 59 -11.01 5.16 1.90
N LEU A 60 -10.30 4.21 1.28
CA LEU A 60 -8.92 4.43 0.81
C LEU A 60 -8.90 5.28 -0.47
N ILE A 61 -10.00 5.36 -1.21
CA ILE A 61 -10.09 6.16 -2.44
C ILE A 61 -10.06 7.65 -2.07
N PRO A 62 -9.17 8.46 -2.68
CA PRO A 62 -9.16 9.90 -2.47
C PRO A 62 -10.54 10.53 -2.71
N VAL A 63 -10.82 11.65 -2.05
CA VAL A 63 -12.06 12.40 -2.27
C VAL A 63 -12.13 12.84 -3.74
N GLY A 64 -13.26 12.58 -4.40
CA GLY A 64 -13.42 12.81 -5.85
C GLY A 64 -12.69 11.80 -6.74
N GLY A 65 -11.88 10.90 -6.18
CA GLY A 65 -11.18 9.84 -6.90
C GLY A 65 -12.06 8.62 -7.21
N SER A 66 -11.58 7.80 -8.14
CA SER A 66 -12.25 6.59 -8.60
C SER A 66 -11.59 5.29 -8.13
N LEU A 67 -10.32 5.34 -7.73
CA LEU A 67 -9.55 4.17 -7.32
C LEU A 67 -8.52 4.50 -6.21
N ALA A 68 -8.12 3.46 -5.48
CA ALA A 68 -6.92 3.46 -4.67
C ALA A 68 -6.09 2.21 -4.97
N ARG A 69 -4.76 2.36 -4.96
CA ARG A 69 -3.81 1.26 -5.23
C ARG A 69 -2.59 1.40 -4.33
N ALA A 70 -2.20 0.28 -3.73
CA ALA A 70 -0.94 0.16 -3.02
C ALA A 70 -0.18 -1.06 -3.51
N GLU A 71 1.14 -0.94 -3.59
CA GLU A 71 2.06 -2.02 -3.92
C GLU A 71 3.11 -2.17 -2.84
N ALA A 72 3.56 -3.40 -2.62
CA ALA A 72 4.67 -3.73 -1.75
C ALA A 72 5.57 -4.75 -2.44
N TRP A 73 6.87 -4.50 -2.38
CA TRP A 73 7.90 -5.44 -2.80
C TRP A 73 8.42 -6.15 -1.56
N ILE A 74 8.46 -7.48 -1.63
CA ILE A 74 8.89 -8.32 -0.52
C ILE A 74 9.99 -9.25 -1.00
N ARG A 75 11.01 -9.42 -0.16
CA ARG A 75 12.08 -10.41 -0.35
C ARG A 75 11.88 -11.54 0.65
N ASP A 76 11.75 -12.76 0.15
CA ASP A 76 11.63 -13.96 0.99
C ASP A 76 12.99 -14.41 1.57
N GLY A 77 13.01 -15.55 2.28
CA GLY A 77 14.22 -16.09 2.89
C GLY A 77 15.24 -16.59 1.87
N ASP A 78 14.80 -16.92 0.66
CA ASP A 78 15.63 -17.46 -0.43
C ASP A 78 16.15 -16.33 -1.33
N GLY A 79 15.83 -15.07 -1.00
CA GLY A 79 16.26 -13.88 -1.73
C GLY A 79 15.36 -13.51 -2.92
N LEU A 80 14.28 -14.25 -3.15
CA LEU A 80 13.38 -14.00 -4.26
C LEU A 80 12.46 -12.82 -3.96
N GLU A 81 12.39 -11.91 -4.93
CA GLU A 81 11.57 -10.71 -4.85
C GLU A 81 10.19 -10.98 -5.44
N ARG A 82 9.15 -10.61 -4.68
CA ARG A 82 7.74 -10.70 -5.06
C ARG A 82 7.11 -9.33 -4.98
N ARG A 83 6.12 -9.09 -5.83
CA ARG A 83 5.29 -7.89 -5.78
C ARG A 83 3.86 -8.24 -5.38
N LEU A 84 3.40 -7.62 -4.30
CA LEU A 84 2.01 -7.62 -3.88
C LEU A 84 1.35 -6.32 -4.30
N LEU A 85 0.18 -6.40 -4.91
CA LEU A 85 -0.64 -5.25 -5.32
C LEU A 85 -2.03 -5.40 -4.75
N ALA A 86 -2.51 -4.40 -4.01
CA ALA A 86 -3.92 -4.30 -3.65
C ALA A 86 -4.52 -3.03 -4.26
N SER A 87 -5.71 -3.16 -4.83
CA SER A 87 -6.47 -2.02 -5.34
C SER A 87 -7.95 -2.14 -5.04
N VAL A 88 -8.61 -0.99 -4.99
CA VAL A 88 -10.07 -0.87 -4.87
C VAL A 88 -10.53 0.25 -5.78
N SER A 89 -11.55 -0.03 -6.57
CA SER A 89 -12.17 0.86 -7.53
C SER A 89 -13.66 0.96 -7.23
N ARG A 90 -14.24 2.13 -7.51
CA ARG A 90 -15.70 2.33 -7.44
C ARG A 90 -16.44 1.50 -8.50
N SER A 91 -15.84 1.30 -9.67
CA SER A 91 -16.44 0.59 -10.82
C SER A 91 -16.02 -0.87 -10.92
N GLU A 92 -14.75 -1.18 -10.67
CA GLU A 92 -14.19 -2.53 -10.95
C GLU A 92 -14.06 -3.42 -9.71
N GLY A 93 -14.47 -2.93 -8.53
CA GLY A 93 -14.33 -3.69 -7.28
C GLY A 93 -12.88 -3.71 -6.78
N ARG A 94 -12.47 -4.81 -6.15
CA ARG A 94 -11.14 -4.94 -5.53
C ARG A 94 -10.27 -5.94 -6.28
N ARG A 95 -8.96 -5.70 -6.28
CA ARG A 95 -7.95 -6.67 -6.73
C ARG A 95 -6.91 -6.84 -5.63
N HIS A 96 -6.42 -8.05 -5.45
CA HIS A 96 -5.25 -8.35 -4.64
C HIS A 96 -4.44 -9.36 -5.43
N LEU A 97 -3.22 -9.01 -5.82
CA LEU A 97 -2.41 -9.77 -6.77
C LEU A 97 -1.03 -10.04 -6.19
N LEU A 98 -0.50 -11.23 -6.46
CA LEU A 98 0.90 -11.63 -6.28
C LEU A 98 1.53 -11.80 -7.67
N ASP A 99 2.54 -11.01 -7.98
CA ASP A 99 3.24 -11.03 -9.28
C ASP A 99 2.29 -10.92 -10.49
N GLY A 100 1.15 -10.21 -10.31
CA GLY A 100 0.12 -10.01 -11.33
C GLY A 100 -0.97 -11.09 -11.36
N SER A 101 -0.86 -12.15 -10.57
CA SER A 101 -1.85 -13.22 -10.44
C SER A 101 -2.73 -13.02 -9.19
N PRO A 102 -4.05 -13.30 -9.23
CA PRO A 102 -4.95 -13.16 -8.06
C PRO A 102 -4.63 -14.06 -6.86
#